data_AF-A0A3D5GJ21-F1
#
_entry.id   AF-A0A3D5GJ21-F1
#
_cell.length_a   1.000
_cell.length_b   1.000
_cell.length_c   1.000
_cell.angle_alpha   90.00
_cell.angle_beta   90.00
_cell.angle_gamma   90.00
#
_symmetry.space_group_name_H-M   'P 1'
#
loop_
_entity.id
_entity.type
_entity.pdbx_description
1 polymer ?
#
loop_
_entity_poly.entity_id
_entity_poly.type
_entity_poly.pdbx_seq_one_letter_code
_entity_poly.pdbx_strand_id
1 'polypeptide(L)'
;PAKHHVISNASCTTNCFVPMIKVLDDAFGVEQGFMTTTHAYTGDQSLVDGPHSDLRRARGAAVNIVPTSTGAARATSLVMPKMKGKLDGISLRVPIPDGSITDFVGTLKKNATVEKINDAFAAAARKGALSKVLDYSEDPLVSADIVGRSASCTIDAGLTMAVGRMVKVCGWYDNEMGYSTRLVDLTRIVGTRRAKKAKK
;
A
#
# COMPACT_ATOMS: atom_id res chain seq x y z
N PRO A 1 18.82 -14.57 -5.67
CA PRO A 1 20.13 -14.26 -6.27
C PRO A 1 20.67 -15.29 -7.27
N ALA A 2 20.20 -16.56 -7.27
CA ALA A 2 20.66 -17.55 -8.25
C ALA A 2 20.08 -17.36 -9.66
N LYS A 3 18.90 -16.75 -9.77
CA LYS A 3 18.21 -16.47 -11.06
C LYS A 3 17.93 -14.98 -11.27
N HIS A 4 17.44 -14.30 -10.24
CA HIS A 4 17.09 -12.88 -10.34
C HIS A 4 18.31 -12.00 -10.00
N HIS A 5 18.77 -11.25 -11.01
CA HIS A 5 19.90 -10.31 -10.93
C HIS A 5 19.44 -8.86 -10.84
N VAL A 6 18.36 -8.53 -11.57
CA VAL A 6 17.66 -7.26 -11.50
C VAL A 6 16.30 -7.54 -10.86
N ILE A 7 15.98 -6.80 -9.81
CA ILE A 7 14.73 -6.95 -9.05
C ILE A 7 14.14 -5.57 -8.77
N SER A 8 12.82 -5.51 -8.66
CA SER A 8 12.09 -4.32 -8.25
C SER A 8 11.54 -4.51 -6.85
N ASN A 9 11.58 -3.45 -6.03
CA ASN A 9 10.90 -3.39 -4.73
C ASN A 9 9.44 -2.90 -4.86
N ALA A 10 8.88 -2.93 -6.09
CA ALA A 10 7.60 -2.35 -6.46
C ALA A 10 7.55 -0.83 -6.15
N SER A 11 6.37 -0.30 -5.80
CA SER A 11 6.16 1.10 -5.41
C SER A 11 5.75 1.22 -3.93
N CYS A 12 5.79 2.43 -3.38
CA CYS A 12 5.29 2.75 -2.04
C CYS A 12 3.82 2.28 -1.86
N THR A 13 2.93 2.65 -2.78
CA THR A 13 1.52 2.22 -2.74
C THR A 13 1.36 0.70 -2.83
N THR A 14 2.18 0.01 -3.63
CA THR A 14 2.11 -1.47 -3.72
C THR A 14 2.54 -2.10 -2.40
N ASN A 15 3.59 -1.57 -1.76
CA ASN A 15 4.06 -2.04 -0.45
C ASN A 15 3.01 -1.83 0.64
N CYS A 16 2.21 -0.77 0.56
CA CYS A 16 1.07 -0.55 1.46
C CYS A 16 -0.10 -1.51 1.17
N PHE A 17 -0.49 -1.59 -0.10
CA PHE A 17 -1.73 -2.26 -0.50
C PHE A 17 -1.65 -3.80 -0.46
N VAL A 18 -0.51 -4.40 -0.79
CA VAL A 18 -0.35 -5.87 -0.83
C VAL A 18 -0.58 -6.52 0.54
N PRO A 19 -0.01 -6.02 1.66
CA PRO A 19 -0.36 -6.51 2.99
C PRO A 19 -1.86 -6.47 3.29
N MET A 20 -2.56 -5.39 2.89
CA MET A 20 -4.00 -5.26 3.11
C MET A 20 -4.78 -6.39 2.43
N ILE A 21 -4.52 -6.57 1.12
CA ILE A 21 -5.17 -7.61 0.33
C ILE A 21 -4.79 -9.01 0.82
N LYS A 22 -3.54 -9.22 1.23
CA LYS A 22 -3.11 -10.52 1.77
C LYS A 22 -3.91 -10.92 3.01
N VAL A 23 -4.10 -10.01 3.97
CA VAL A 23 -4.88 -10.30 5.17
C VAL A 23 -6.34 -10.59 4.82
N LEU A 24 -6.98 -9.73 4.02
CA LEU A 24 -8.37 -9.92 3.62
C LEU A 24 -8.58 -11.22 2.85
N ASP A 25 -7.70 -11.53 1.92
CA ASP A 25 -7.85 -12.69 1.05
C ASP A 25 -7.54 -13.99 1.77
N ASP A 26 -6.56 -14.02 2.67
CA ASP A 26 -6.28 -15.21 3.48
C ASP A 26 -7.40 -15.47 4.52
N ALA A 27 -8.00 -14.43 5.11
CA ALA A 27 -9.07 -14.56 6.10
C ALA A 27 -10.47 -14.76 5.48
N PHE A 28 -10.77 -14.05 4.39
CA PHE A 28 -12.11 -13.94 3.81
C PHE A 28 -12.24 -14.33 2.35
N GLY A 29 -11.13 -14.33 1.61
CA GLY A 29 -11.12 -14.50 0.16
C GLY A 29 -11.62 -13.24 -0.56
N VAL A 30 -10.73 -12.56 -1.26
CA VAL A 30 -11.06 -11.39 -2.09
C VAL A 30 -11.51 -11.86 -3.46
N GLU A 31 -12.70 -11.42 -3.86
CA GLU A 31 -13.28 -11.72 -5.17
C GLU A 31 -12.78 -10.71 -6.21
N GLN A 32 -12.97 -9.42 -5.93
CA GLN A 32 -12.52 -8.28 -6.74
C GLN A 32 -12.65 -6.98 -5.94
N GLY A 33 -12.02 -5.90 -6.42
CA GLY A 33 -12.21 -4.58 -5.81
C GLY A 33 -11.39 -3.48 -6.46
N PHE A 34 -11.63 -2.26 -6.01
CA PHE A 34 -10.95 -1.06 -6.45
C PHE A 34 -10.16 -0.43 -5.31
N MET A 35 -9.03 0.16 -5.66
CA MET A 35 -8.19 0.92 -4.74
C MET A 35 -8.10 2.37 -5.20
N THR A 36 -8.32 3.30 -4.28
CA THR A 36 -7.96 4.70 -4.47
C THR A 36 -6.84 5.01 -3.50
N THR A 37 -5.76 5.64 -3.96
CA THR A 37 -4.78 6.22 -3.04
C THR A 37 -4.85 7.74 -3.06
N THR A 38 -5.21 8.30 -1.91
CA THR A 38 -5.01 9.73 -1.64
C THR A 38 -3.55 9.88 -1.25
N HIS A 39 -2.78 10.46 -2.15
CA HIS A 39 -1.33 10.39 -2.10
C HIS A 39 -0.75 11.80 -2.00
N ALA A 40 0.28 11.96 -1.17
CA ALA A 40 1.12 13.15 -1.18
C ALA A 40 1.64 13.47 -2.60
N TYR A 41 1.88 14.74 -2.89
CA TYR A 41 2.57 15.08 -4.13
C TYR A 41 4.02 14.61 -4.08
N THR A 42 4.68 14.50 -5.23
CA THR A 42 6.06 14.00 -5.34
C THR A 42 6.89 14.92 -6.22
N GLY A 43 8.21 14.70 -6.28
CA GLY A 43 9.12 15.46 -7.15
C GLY A 43 8.83 15.37 -8.66
N ASP A 44 7.94 14.46 -9.09
CA ASP A 44 7.43 14.38 -10.48
C ASP A 44 6.44 15.50 -10.82
N GLN A 45 5.80 16.12 -9.81
CA GLN A 45 4.77 17.14 -10.02
C GLN A 45 5.34 18.56 -9.99
N SER A 46 4.72 19.44 -10.77
CA SER A 46 5.15 20.83 -10.90
C SER A 46 4.73 21.70 -9.71
N LEU A 47 5.58 22.64 -9.30
CA LEU A 47 5.24 23.64 -8.27
C LEU A 47 4.13 24.58 -8.74
N VAL A 48 4.24 25.05 -9.99
CA VAL A 48 3.25 25.85 -10.72
C VAL A 48 2.89 25.14 -12.02
N ASP A 49 1.88 25.62 -12.73
CA ASP A 49 1.49 25.03 -14.02
C ASP A 49 2.67 24.99 -15.01
N GLY A 50 2.95 23.84 -15.61
CA GLY A 50 4.10 23.62 -16.50
C GLY A 50 3.96 22.38 -17.38
N PRO A 51 4.89 22.13 -18.33
CA PRO A 51 4.80 21.00 -19.24
C PRO A 51 4.99 19.66 -18.52
N HIS A 52 4.14 18.68 -18.81
CA HIS A 52 4.25 17.31 -18.31
C HIS A 52 3.50 16.34 -19.24
N SER A 53 3.95 15.08 -19.36
CA SER A 53 3.31 14.09 -20.25
C SER A 53 1.91 13.67 -19.80
N ASP A 54 1.67 13.71 -18.49
CA ASP A 54 0.34 13.70 -17.87
C ASP A 54 -0.11 15.15 -17.61
N LEU A 55 -1.04 15.66 -18.42
CA LEU A 55 -1.53 17.04 -18.34
C LEU A 55 -2.25 17.38 -17.03
N ARG A 56 -2.65 16.38 -16.23
CA ARG A 56 -3.19 16.65 -14.90
C ARG A 56 -2.05 16.97 -13.93
N ARG A 57 -0.93 16.25 -14.02
CA ARG A 57 0.28 16.47 -13.18
C ARG A 57 1.09 17.70 -13.58
N ALA A 58 0.83 18.25 -14.77
CA ALA A 58 1.31 19.54 -15.20
C ALA A 58 0.84 20.70 -14.30
N ARG A 59 -0.25 20.52 -13.53
CA ARG A 59 -0.86 21.57 -12.71
C ARG A 59 -0.16 21.71 -11.36
N GLY A 60 -0.13 22.92 -10.81
CA GLY A 60 0.53 23.23 -9.53
C GLY A 60 0.11 22.28 -8.40
N ALA A 61 1.06 21.50 -7.88
CA ALA A 61 0.81 20.35 -7.01
C ALA A 61 0.24 20.73 -5.64
N ALA A 62 0.79 21.80 -5.03
CA ALA A 62 0.45 22.21 -3.67
C ALA A 62 -0.88 22.98 -3.55
N VAL A 63 -1.64 23.10 -4.63
CA VAL A 63 -2.92 23.83 -4.65
C VAL A 63 -4.04 23.07 -5.37
N ASN A 64 -3.81 21.81 -5.75
CA ASN A 64 -4.78 21.00 -6.48
C ASN A 64 -4.94 19.60 -5.88
N ILE A 65 -6.13 19.02 -6.06
CA ILE A 65 -6.32 17.57 -6.03
C ILE A 65 -6.16 17.08 -7.47
N VAL A 66 -5.12 16.29 -7.75
CA VAL A 66 -4.76 15.86 -9.11
C VAL A 66 -5.05 14.37 -9.30
N PRO A 67 -6.10 13.98 -10.04
CA PRO A 67 -6.38 12.57 -10.32
C PRO A 67 -5.42 12.00 -11.37
N THR A 68 -4.88 10.82 -11.14
CA THR A 68 -4.00 10.13 -12.09
C THR A 68 -4.18 8.61 -12.03
N SER A 69 -3.80 7.93 -13.11
CA SER A 69 -3.80 6.47 -13.13
C SER A 69 -2.67 5.92 -12.25
N THR A 70 -2.85 4.71 -11.72
CA THR A 70 -1.80 3.99 -10.99
C THR A 70 -1.78 2.52 -11.39
N GLY A 71 -0.58 1.95 -11.43
CA GLY A 71 -0.39 0.51 -11.65
C GLY A 71 -0.35 -0.30 -10.35
N ALA A 72 -0.40 0.35 -9.18
CA ALA A 72 -0.11 -0.31 -7.89
C ALA A 72 -1.08 -1.47 -7.59
N ALA A 73 -2.38 -1.29 -7.80
CA ALA A 73 -3.37 -2.34 -7.59
C ALA A 73 -3.18 -3.52 -8.55
N ARG A 74 -2.87 -3.25 -9.83
CA ARG A 74 -2.59 -4.29 -10.84
C ARG A 74 -1.29 -5.04 -10.53
N ALA A 75 -0.28 -4.34 -10.00
CA ALA A 75 1.01 -4.91 -9.62
C ALA A 75 0.90 -5.92 -8.45
N THR A 76 -0.17 -5.87 -7.65
CA THR A 76 -0.49 -6.91 -6.66
C THR A 76 -0.50 -8.31 -7.27
N SER A 77 -0.95 -8.46 -8.52
CA SER A 77 -0.96 -9.76 -9.21
C SER A 77 0.43 -10.37 -9.45
N LEU A 78 1.49 -9.55 -9.47
CA LEU A 78 2.89 -10.03 -9.63
C LEU A 78 3.39 -10.76 -8.39
N VAL A 79 2.85 -10.43 -7.21
CA VAL A 79 3.21 -11.04 -5.92
C VAL A 79 2.11 -11.94 -5.36
N MET A 80 0.85 -11.73 -5.79
CA MET A 80 -0.32 -12.54 -5.47
C MET A 80 -1.03 -12.97 -6.76
N PRO A 81 -0.56 -14.04 -7.45
CA PRO A 81 -1.11 -14.44 -8.75
C PRO A 81 -2.63 -14.65 -8.77
N LYS A 82 -3.22 -15.08 -7.65
CA LYS A 82 -4.68 -15.24 -7.45
C LYS A 82 -5.49 -13.95 -7.62
N MET A 83 -4.84 -12.78 -7.64
CA MET A 83 -5.42 -11.44 -7.82
C MET A 83 -5.35 -10.92 -9.26
N LYS A 84 -4.79 -11.69 -10.21
CA LYS A 84 -4.72 -11.27 -11.62
C LYS A 84 -6.11 -10.96 -12.17
N GLY A 85 -6.29 -9.74 -12.68
CA GLY A 85 -7.54 -9.26 -13.27
C GLY A 85 -8.65 -8.88 -12.27
N LYS A 86 -8.36 -8.88 -10.96
CA LYS A 86 -9.38 -8.65 -9.91
C LYS A 86 -9.29 -7.30 -9.23
N LEU A 87 -8.15 -6.63 -9.36
CA LEU A 87 -7.83 -5.40 -8.64
C LEU A 87 -7.40 -4.33 -9.62
N ASP A 88 -8.00 -3.15 -9.50
CA ASP A 88 -7.58 -1.95 -10.22
C ASP A 88 -7.69 -0.71 -9.33
N GLY A 89 -7.19 0.43 -9.79
CA GLY A 89 -7.23 1.64 -8.97
C GLY A 89 -6.75 2.92 -9.61
N ILE A 90 -7.00 4.01 -8.88
CA ILE A 90 -6.58 5.37 -9.23
C ILE A 90 -5.81 6.01 -8.07
N SER A 91 -5.19 7.15 -8.34
CA SER A 91 -4.59 8.00 -7.31
C SER A 91 -5.18 9.41 -7.39
N LEU A 92 -5.40 10.01 -6.23
CA LEU A 92 -5.69 11.43 -6.05
C LEU A 92 -4.47 12.05 -5.37
N ARG A 93 -3.67 12.82 -6.10
CA ARG A 93 -2.56 13.57 -5.50
C ARG A 93 -3.12 14.77 -4.76
N VAL A 94 -2.73 14.98 -3.52
CA VAL A 94 -3.27 16.05 -2.67
C VAL A 94 -2.17 16.98 -2.13
N PRO A 95 -2.50 18.22 -1.71
CA PRO A 95 -1.54 19.22 -1.22
C PRO A 95 -0.85 18.93 0.12
N ILE A 96 -0.31 17.74 0.31
CA ILE A 96 0.55 17.39 1.45
C ILE A 96 1.88 16.83 0.94
N PRO A 97 2.99 17.11 1.62
CA PRO A 97 4.32 16.69 1.18
C PRO A 97 4.59 15.21 1.41
N ASP A 98 3.95 14.59 2.41
CA ASP A 98 4.09 13.18 2.75
C ASP A 98 2.90 12.70 3.61
N GLY A 99 2.79 11.39 3.84
CA GLY A 99 1.73 10.76 4.63
C GLY A 99 0.51 10.41 3.76
N SER A 100 0.62 9.33 3.00
CA SER A 100 -0.41 8.88 2.06
C SER A 100 -1.34 7.83 2.67
N ILE A 101 -2.49 7.61 2.03
CA ILE A 101 -3.45 6.56 2.43
C ILE A 101 -3.97 5.80 1.21
N THR A 102 -4.11 4.48 1.35
CA THR A 102 -4.85 3.63 0.42
C THR A 102 -6.22 3.30 0.99
N ASP A 103 -7.23 3.44 0.15
CA ASP A 103 -8.62 3.09 0.39
C ASP A 103 -9.00 1.93 -0.55
N PHE A 104 -9.31 0.77 0.02
CA PHE A 104 -9.76 -0.40 -0.73
C PHE A 104 -11.25 -0.59 -0.53
N VAL A 105 -12.01 -0.70 -1.62
CA VAL A 105 -13.40 -1.16 -1.61
C VAL A 105 -13.51 -2.41 -2.46
N GLY A 106 -13.99 -3.51 -1.89
CA GLY A 106 -14.05 -4.78 -2.60
C GLY A 106 -15.14 -5.72 -2.11
N THR A 107 -15.36 -6.78 -2.89
CA THR A 107 -16.26 -7.87 -2.55
C THR A 107 -15.46 -9.09 -2.09
N LEU A 108 -15.88 -9.68 -0.99
CA LEU A 108 -15.32 -10.90 -0.40
C LEU A 108 -16.13 -12.13 -0.83
N LYS A 109 -15.55 -13.32 -0.70
CA LYS A 109 -16.23 -14.59 -0.96
C LYS A 109 -17.24 -14.97 0.11
N LYS A 110 -17.10 -14.46 1.34
CA LYS A 110 -18.01 -14.68 2.46
C LYS A 110 -18.32 -13.37 3.17
N ASN A 111 -19.43 -13.35 3.91
CA ASN A 111 -19.81 -12.21 4.72
C ASN A 111 -18.75 -11.95 5.82
N ALA A 112 -18.52 -10.67 6.10
CA ALA A 112 -17.62 -10.23 7.15
C ALA A 112 -18.26 -9.08 7.93
N THR A 113 -17.90 -8.97 9.22
CA THR A 113 -18.26 -7.82 10.05
C THR A 113 -17.02 -6.97 10.29
N VAL A 114 -17.21 -5.71 10.68
CA VAL A 114 -16.11 -4.78 10.98
C VAL A 114 -15.15 -5.38 12.02
N GLU A 115 -15.71 -5.98 13.07
CA GLU A 115 -14.94 -6.59 14.16
C GLU A 115 -14.05 -7.72 13.64
N LYS A 116 -14.61 -8.64 12.84
CA LYS A 116 -13.83 -9.76 12.29
C LYS A 116 -12.72 -9.31 11.36
N ILE A 117 -12.95 -8.24 10.59
CA ILE A 117 -11.95 -7.67 9.69
C ILE A 117 -10.82 -7.05 10.51
N ASN A 118 -11.17 -6.21 11.49
CA ASN A 118 -10.21 -5.58 12.37
C ASN A 118 -9.41 -6.60 13.20
N ASP A 119 -10.05 -7.65 13.71
CA ASP A 119 -9.39 -8.77 14.41
C ASP A 119 -8.35 -9.47 13.51
N ALA A 120 -8.67 -9.68 12.24
CA ALA A 120 -7.76 -10.30 11.29
C ALA A 120 -6.51 -9.42 11.05
N PHE A 121 -6.70 -8.10 10.94
CA PHE A 121 -5.61 -7.15 10.80
C PHE A 121 -4.77 -7.02 12.07
N ALA A 122 -5.39 -6.87 13.23
CA ALA A 122 -4.71 -6.82 14.53
C ALA A 122 -3.88 -8.10 14.76
N ALA A 123 -4.42 -9.28 14.42
CA ALA A 123 -3.68 -10.53 14.50
C ALA A 123 -2.48 -10.57 13.54
N ALA A 124 -2.63 -10.11 12.30
CA ALA A 124 -1.57 -10.08 11.30
C ALA A 124 -0.45 -9.07 11.64
N ALA A 125 -0.79 -7.95 12.28
CA ALA A 125 0.16 -6.95 12.76
C ALA A 125 0.94 -7.45 13.99
N ARG A 126 0.31 -8.21 14.89
CA ARG A 126 0.96 -8.71 16.11
C ARG A 126 1.91 -9.88 15.88
N LYS A 127 1.62 -10.77 14.93
CA LYS A 127 2.39 -12.01 14.73
C LYS A 127 2.49 -12.46 13.27
N GLY A 128 3.54 -13.24 13.00
CA GLY A 128 3.75 -13.88 11.70
C GLY A 128 4.61 -13.03 10.75
N ALA A 129 4.51 -13.31 9.45
CA ALA A 129 5.38 -12.66 8.47
C ALA A 129 5.08 -11.17 8.25
N LEU A 130 3.84 -10.74 8.51
CA LEU A 130 3.40 -9.38 8.28
C LEU A 130 3.70 -8.43 9.45
N SER A 131 3.97 -8.94 10.66
CA SER A 131 4.22 -8.10 11.84
C SER A 131 5.46 -7.19 11.76
N LYS A 132 6.28 -7.36 10.72
CA LYS A 132 7.44 -6.49 10.44
C LYS A 132 7.13 -5.31 9.53
N VAL A 133 5.99 -5.35 8.84
CA VAL A 133 5.65 -4.39 7.77
C VAL A 133 4.23 -3.84 7.90
N LEU A 134 3.36 -4.50 8.65
CA LEU A 134 1.98 -4.12 8.90
C LEU A 134 1.82 -3.68 10.35
N ASP A 135 1.27 -2.49 10.53
CA ASP A 135 0.83 -1.93 11.80
C ASP A 135 -0.70 -1.85 11.82
N TYR A 136 -1.29 -1.76 13.01
CA TYR A 136 -2.73 -1.66 13.23
C TYR A 136 -3.00 -0.63 14.32
N SER A 137 -3.86 0.34 14.02
CA SER A 137 -4.16 1.47 14.90
C SER A 137 -5.66 1.62 15.10
N GLU A 138 -6.05 1.89 16.35
CA GLU A 138 -7.40 2.32 16.74
C GLU A 138 -7.43 3.83 17.07
N ASP A 139 -6.27 4.48 17.07
CA ASP A 139 -6.15 5.92 17.29
C ASP A 139 -6.75 6.71 16.12
N PRO A 140 -7.31 7.91 16.36
CA PRO A 140 -7.86 8.78 15.31
C PRO A 140 -6.74 9.50 14.54
N LEU A 141 -5.99 8.74 13.72
CA LEU A 141 -4.82 9.23 13.00
C LEU A 141 -5.16 10.21 11.87
N VAL A 142 -4.25 11.14 11.62
CA VAL A 142 -4.20 11.96 10.41
C VAL A 142 -2.85 11.77 9.68
N SER A 143 -2.71 12.31 8.46
CA SER A 143 -1.52 12.09 7.63
C SER A 143 -0.20 12.47 8.31
N ALA A 144 -0.19 13.54 9.11
CA ALA A 144 0.99 14.00 9.82
C ALA A 144 1.50 12.98 10.87
N ASP A 145 0.61 12.19 11.48
CA ASP A 145 0.98 11.18 12.49
C ASP A 145 1.69 9.96 11.88
N ILE A 146 1.66 9.86 10.55
CA ILE A 146 2.24 8.76 9.77
C ILE A 146 3.68 9.08 9.35
N VAL A 147 4.03 10.36 9.22
CA VAL A 147 5.36 10.79 8.77
C VAL A 147 6.45 10.29 9.72
N GLY A 148 7.48 9.67 9.16
CA GLY A 148 8.57 9.02 9.90
C GLY A 148 8.28 7.58 10.32
N ARG A 149 7.06 7.06 10.12
CA ARG A 149 6.77 5.64 10.42
C ARG A 149 7.43 4.73 9.40
N SER A 150 8.03 3.66 9.88
CA SER A 150 8.75 2.67 9.05
C SER A 150 7.88 1.51 8.57
N ALA A 151 6.62 1.41 9.03
CA ALA A 151 5.68 0.40 8.55
C ALA A 151 5.37 0.62 7.06
N SER A 152 5.11 -0.47 6.33
CA SER A 152 4.64 -0.37 4.94
C SER A 152 3.17 0.00 4.86
N CYS A 153 2.38 -0.43 5.84
CA CYS A 153 0.96 -0.15 5.95
C CYS A 153 0.59 -0.07 7.43
N THR A 154 -0.10 0.98 7.82
CA THR A 154 -0.77 1.09 9.13
C THR A 154 -2.27 1.05 8.88
N ILE A 155 -2.92 -0.03 9.27
CA ILE A 155 -4.37 -0.16 9.14
C ILE A 155 -5.06 0.80 10.10
N ASP A 156 -6.03 1.52 9.57
CA ASP A 156 -6.91 2.40 10.34
C ASP A 156 -8.20 1.66 10.67
N ALA A 157 -8.31 1.17 11.91
CA ALA A 157 -9.44 0.37 12.36
C ALA A 157 -10.75 1.16 12.39
N GLY A 158 -10.67 2.48 12.61
CA GLY A 158 -11.82 3.39 12.68
C GLY A 158 -12.46 3.65 11.32
N LEU A 159 -11.74 3.41 10.22
CA LEU A 159 -12.23 3.59 8.86
C LEU A 159 -12.74 2.30 8.19
N THR A 160 -12.69 1.16 8.88
CA THR A 160 -13.21 -0.11 8.35
C THR A 160 -14.74 -0.07 8.24
N MET A 161 -15.25 -0.47 7.07
CA MET A 161 -16.70 -0.61 6.84
C MET A 161 -17.01 -1.98 6.24
N ALA A 162 -18.17 -2.53 6.58
CA ALA A 162 -18.64 -3.79 6.02
C ALA A 162 -20.17 -3.81 5.85
N VAL A 163 -20.63 -4.24 4.68
CA VAL A 163 -22.03 -4.49 4.36
C VAL A 163 -22.13 -5.84 3.63
N GLY A 164 -22.50 -6.89 4.36
CA GLY A 164 -22.53 -8.25 3.82
C GLY A 164 -21.15 -8.73 3.36
N ARG A 165 -20.96 -8.88 2.04
CA ARG A 165 -19.68 -9.25 1.42
C ARG A 165 -18.87 -8.05 0.95
N MET A 166 -19.45 -6.85 0.92
CA MET A 166 -18.75 -5.65 0.50
C MET A 166 -18.02 -5.03 1.69
N VAL A 167 -16.74 -4.74 1.53
CA VAL A 167 -15.90 -4.18 2.59
C VAL A 167 -15.13 -2.98 2.09
N LYS A 168 -14.83 -2.08 3.03
CA LYS A 168 -13.89 -0.99 2.86
C LYS A 168 -12.84 -1.04 3.96
N VAL A 169 -11.58 -0.92 3.60
CA VAL A 169 -10.47 -0.82 4.57
C VAL A 169 -9.47 0.23 4.12
N CYS A 170 -8.94 0.96 5.08
CA CYS A 170 -7.97 2.03 4.85
C CYS A 170 -6.62 1.68 5.48
N GLY A 171 -5.55 2.00 4.76
CA GLY A 171 -4.18 1.77 5.20
C GLY A 171 -3.33 3.01 4.95
N TRP A 172 -2.80 3.60 6.01
CA TRP A 172 -1.85 4.70 5.96
C TRP A 172 -0.44 4.21 5.61
N TYR A 173 0.34 5.07 4.98
CA TYR A 173 1.76 4.83 4.74
C TYR A 173 2.49 6.15 4.51
N ASP A 174 3.64 6.28 5.16
CA ASP A 174 4.65 7.24 4.75
C ASP A 174 5.25 6.72 3.44
N ASN A 175 5.06 7.49 2.36
CA ASN A 175 5.45 7.05 1.02
C ASN A 175 6.97 7.10 0.81
N GLU A 176 7.71 7.77 1.69
CA GLU A 176 9.16 7.90 1.63
C GLU A 176 9.84 6.94 2.62
N MET A 177 9.56 7.05 3.92
CA MET A 177 10.20 6.32 5.00
C MET A 177 9.83 4.83 5.00
N GLY A 178 8.54 4.52 4.90
CA GLY A 178 8.06 3.13 4.90
C GLY A 178 8.62 2.36 3.71
N TYR A 179 8.61 2.97 2.51
CA TYR A 179 9.18 2.39 1.30
C TYR A 179 10.71 2.26 1.37
N SER A 180 11.41 3.30 1.83
CA SER A 180 12.87 3.28 1.97
C SER A 180 13.33 2.20 2.94
N THR A 181 12.60 2.00 4.04
CA THR A 181 12.88 0.92 4.99
C THR A 181 12.75 -0.45 4.32
N ARG A 182 11.71 -0.68 3.50
CA ARG A 182 11.57 -1.92 2.72
C ARG A 182 12.68 -2.13 1.71
N LEU A 183 13.20 -1.05 1.12
CA LEU A 183 14.32 -1.13 0.18
C LEU A 183 15.60 -1.59 0.90
N VAL A 184 15.84 -1.09 2.12
CA VAL A 184 16.94 -1.56 2.98
C VAL A 184 16.74 -3.03 3.35
N ASP A 185 15.52 -3.43 3.73
CA ASP A 185 15.19 -4.82 4.06
C ASP A 185 15.46 -5.76 2.88
N LEU A 186 14.98 -5.41 1.67
CA LEU A 186 15.22 -6.19 0.47
C LEU A 186 16.71 -6.30 0.15
N THR A 187 17.45 -5.20 0.29
CA THR A 187 18.91 -5.16 0.09
C THR A 187 19.62 -6.11 1.05
N ARG A 188 19.25 -6.11 2.34
CA ARG A 188 19.79 -7.04 3.34
C ARG A 188 19.47 -8.49 3.00
N ILE A 189 18.24 -8.79 2.55
CA ILE A 189 17.83 -10.14 2.12
C ILE A 189 18.69 -10.63 0.94
N VAL A 190 18.93 -9.77 -0.05
CA VAL A 190 19.72 -10.13 -1.24
C VAL A 190 21.21 -10.24 -0.91
N GLY A 191 21.76 -9.30 -0.15
CA GLY A 191 23.16 -9.25 0.25
C GLY A 191 23.58 -10.44 1.11
N THR A 192 22.81 -10.78 2.14
CA THR A 192 23.07 -11.94 3.01
C THR A 192 23.05 -13.27 2.25
N ARG A 193 22.17 -13.40 1.26
CA ARG A 193 22.11 -14.60 0.40
C ARG A 193 23.30 -14.71 -0.56
N ARG A 194 23.92 -13.60 -0.99
CA ARG A 194 25.17 -13.64 -1.77
C ARG A 194 26.36 -14.05 -0.92
N ALA A 195 26.49 -13.51 0.30
CA ALA A 195 27.59 -13.83 1.21
C ALA A 195 27.63 -15.33 1.60
N LYS A 196 26.48 -15.97 1.81
CA LYS A 196 26.42 -17.42 2.08
C LYS A 196 26.86 -18.28 0.89
N LYS A 197 26.73 -17.80 -0.35
CA LYS A 197 27.19 -18.51 -1.55
C LYS A 197 28.70 -18.38 -1.75
N ALA A 198 29.31 -17.25 -1.39
CA ALA A 198 30.75 -17.04 -1.53
C ALA A 198 31.60 -17.82 -0.50
N LYS A 199 30.98 -18.31 0.58
CA LYS A 199 31.62 -19.14 1.61
C LYS A 199 31.46 -20.65 1.40
N LYS A 200 30.83 -21.07 0.30
CA LYS A 200 30.73 -22.47 -0.15
C LYS A 200 31.49 -22.62 -1.45
#